data_AF-A0A6P4Z455-F1
#
_entry.id   AF-A0A6P4Z455-F1
#
_cell.length_a   1.000
_cell.length_b   1.000
_cell.length_c   1.000
_cell.angle_alpha   90.00
_cell.angle_beta   90.00
_cell.angle_gamma   90.00
#
_symmetry.space_group_name_H-M   'P 1'
#
loop_
_entity.id
_entity.type
_entity.pdbx_description
1 polymer ?
#
loop_
_entity_poly.entity_id
_entity_poly.type
_entity_poly.pdbx_seq_one_letter_code
_entity_poly.pdbx_strand_id
1 'polypeptide(L)'
;MSWVKLLLENPIGLIVVLTIFALYLPGMVWSRRTDKKDVQKAGIGILPGHVLNTRKDCQYIITVYTGYGTNAGTTAEVKIALNSLYEEATPFTLRDQTRFLFEKGGVDAFLVSTEQPIGGLTHVRVWHDSGGHSPGWFLRQIVVTNRGTGETSYFLCNRWLAADEDDGKVHRVLPKATPDEMTNSRNLFLAKSARDMNDDHVWFSVLGRPARSPFTRAQRLSCCLTLLYSTMFTNIMFFGRGDDFDPPAPIRFAGLVIKSPVSLAQNPAPDHEPPSMEARLTEQREKRRRREVVVEVLVFWLFFTVLMMTSYMERSPLAYHMTQHEQNVILDGGDVTEVSRMLVNMARTVAVVTSPL
;
A
#
# COMPACT_ATOMS: atom_id res chain seq x y z
N MET A 1 3.47 -18.74 37.96
CA MET A 1 2.94 -17.79 38.97
C MET A 1 3.90 -16.65 39.33
N SER A 2 5.23 -16.79 39.24
CA SER A 2 6.17 -15.68 39.52
C SER A 2 6.17 -14.57 38.46
N TRP A 3 6.02 -14.94 37.19
CA TRP A 3 5.99 -14.00 36.06
C TRP A 3 4.81 -13.04 36.03
N VAL A 4 3.64 -13.53 36.44
CA VAL A 4 2.44 -12.72 36.56
C VAL A 4 2.64 -11.64 37.64
N LYS A 5 3.38 -11.95 38.71
CA LYS A 5 3.74 -10.98 39.76
C LYS A 5 4.75 -9.93 39.25
N LEU A 6 5.74 -10.34 38.45
CA LEU A 6 6.71 -9.43 37.83
C LEU A 6 6.06 -8.47 36.80
N LEU A 7 5.09 -8.97 36.04
CA LEU A 7 4.26 -8.17 35.12
C LEU A 7 3.35 -7.17 35.85
N LEU A 8 2.88 -7.53 37.04
CA LEU A 8 2.07 -6.65 37.91
C LEU A 8 2.92 -5.60 38.65
N GLU A 9 4.22 -5.85 38.88
CA GLU A 9 5.14 -4.88 39.50
C GLU A 9 5.48 -3.71 38.57
N ASN A 10 5.43 -3.91 37.26
CA ASN A 10 5.63 -2.86 36.24
C ASN A 10 4.36 -2.69 35.38
N PRO A 11 3.28 -2.11 35.95
CA PRO A 11 1.99 -2.01 35.26
C PRO A 11 2.07 -1.18 33.98
N ILE A 12 3.04 -0.26 33.91
CA ILE A 12 3.19 0.68 32.79
C ILE A 12 3.47 -0.06 31.47
N GLY A 13 4.41 -1.01 31.46
CA GLY A 13 4.75 -1.76 30.24
C GLY A 13 3.60 -2.62 29.73
N LEU A 14 2.90 -3.29 30.66
CA LEU A 14 1.72 -4.10 30.33
C LEU A 14 0.57 -3.24 29.81
N ILE A 15 0.30 -2.07 30.42
CA ILE A 15 -0.70 -1.12 29.94
C ILE A 15 -0.35 -0.64 28.52
N VAL A 16 0.92 -0.33 28.24
CA VAL A 16 1.36 0.09 26.89
C VAL A 16 1.16 -1.01 25.85
N VAL A 17 1.50 -2.26 26.15
CA VAL A 17 1.27 -3.39 25.22
C VAL A 17 -0.23 -3.60 24.96
N LEU A 18 -1.03 -3.63 26.01
CA LEU A 18 -2.47 -3.85 25.89
C LEU A 18 -3.16 -2.71 25.15
N THR A 19 -2.74 -1.46 25.37
CA THR A 19 -3.28 -0.31 24.64
C THR A 19 -2.90 -0.33 23.16
N ILE A 20 -1.64 -0.66 22.81
CA ILE A 20 -1.23 -0.81 21.40
C ILE A 20 -2.02 -1.94 20.73
N PHE A 21 -2.19 -3.09 21.39
CA PHE A 21 -3.00 -4.20 20.86
C PHE A 21 -4.48 -3.83 20.71
N ALA A 22 -5.04 -3.11 21.69
CA ALA A 22 -6.42 -2.66 21.65
C ALA A 22 -6.66 -1.64 20.51
N LEU A 23 -5.69 -0.79 20.18
CA LEU A 23 -5.76 0.13 19.02
C LEU A 23 -5.56 -0.59 17.68
N TYR A 24 -4.81 -1.69 17.66
CA TYR A 24 -4.60 -2.49 16.46
C TYR A 24 -5.89 -3.16 15.95
N LEU A 25 -6.76 -3.65 16.84
CA LEU A 25 -8.02 -4.32 16.44
C LEU A 25 -8.96 -3.42 15.59
N PRO A 26 -9.35 -2.21 16.02
CA PRO A 26 -10.16 -1.31 15.20
C PRO A 26 -9.40 -0.84 13.96
N GLY A 27 -8.07 -0.61 14.07
CA GLY A 27 -7.22 -0.30 12.92
C GLY A 27 -7.24 -1.41 11.86
N MET A 28 -7.21 -2.67 12.28
CA MET A 28 -7.27 -3.84 11.40
C MET A 28 -8.64 -3.94 10.71
N VAL A 29 -9.73 -3.74 11.45
CA VAL A 29 -11.09 -3.70 10.87
C VAL A 29 -11.21 -2.57 9.84
N TRP A 30 -10.70 -1.37 10.17
CA TRP A 30 -10.69 -0.24 9.25
C TRP A 30 -9.85 -0.50 7.99
N SER A 31 -8.62 -1.01 8.15
CA SER A 31 -7.73 -1.36 7.05
C SER A 31 -8.39 -2.37 6.11
N ARG A 32 -9.04 -3.39 6.66
CA ARG A 32 -9.74 -4.45 5.87
C ARG A 32 -10.96 -3.91 5.13
N ARG A 33 -11.78 -3.08 5.79
CA ARG A 33 -12.92 -2.43 5.13
C ARG A 33 -12.46 -1.52 3.99
N THR A 34 -11.36 -0.80 4.19
CA THR A 34 -10.81 0.11 3.18
C THR A 34 -10.16 -0.65 2.03
N ASP A 35 -9.40 -1.71 2.31
CA ASP A 35 -8.85 -2.58 1.27
C ASP A 35 -9.94 -3.24 0.42
N LYS A 36 -11.07 -3.64 1.01
CA LYS A 36 -12.22 -4.18 0.25
C LYS A 36 -12.85 -3.13 -0.68
N LYS A 37 -12.92 -1.87 -0.25
CA LYS A 37 -13.39 -0.75 -1.09
C LYS A 37 -12.41 -0.49 -2.25
N ASP A 38 -11.10 -0.55 -2.00
CA ASP A 38 -10.09 -0.31 -3.04
C ASP A 38 -10.06 -1.40 -4.11
N VAL A 39 -10.27 -2.65 -3.72
CA VAL A 39 -10.41 -3.78 -4.64
C VAL A 39 -11.59 -3.58 -5.61
N GLN A 40 -12.69 -3.00 -5.12
CA GLN A 40 -13.81 -2.62 -5.99
C GLN A 40 -13.47 -1.48 -6.95
N LYS A 41 -12.57 -0.56 -6.56
CA LYS A 41 -12.13 0.57 -7.41
C LYS A 41 -11.11 0.14 -8.46
N ALA A 42 -10.20 -0.77 -8.13
CA ALA A 42 -9.03 -1.12 -8.95
C ALA A 42 -9.32 -1.93 -10.24
N GLY A 43 -10.57 -2.35 -10.48
CA GLY A 43 -10.94 -3.14 -11.66
C GLY A 43 -10.68 -2.45 -13.01
N ILE A 44 -10.77 -3.20 -14.09
CA ILE A 44 -10.83 -2.65 -15.45
C ILE A 44 -12.30 -2.57 -15.85
N GLY A 45 -12.80 -1.35 -16.08
CA GLY A 45 -14.18 -1.11 -16.47
C GLY A 45 -14.36 -1.34 -17.96
N ILE A 46 -15.49 -1.93 -18.33
CA ILE A 46 -15.92 -1.99 -19.74
C ILE A 46 -17.02 -0.95 -19.90
N LEU A 47 -16.93 -0.16 -20.96
CA LEU A 47 -17.90 0.88 -21.24
C LEU A 47 -19.29 0.26 -21.49
N PRO A 48 -20.37 0.85 -20.96
CA PRO A 48 -21.72 0.32 -21.11
C PRO A 48 -22.13 0.31 -22.60
N GLY A 49 -22.54 -0.85 -23.11
CA GLY A 49 -22.94 -1.04 -24.51
C GLY A 49 -21.78 -1.14 -25.50
N HIS A 50 -20.53 -1.13 -25.03
CA HIS A 50 -19.35 -1.24 -25.89
C HIS A 50 -19.01 -2.70 -26.20
N VAL A 51 -19.06 -3.07 -27.47
CA VAL A 51 -18.71 -4.42 -27.92
C VAL A 51 -17.20 -4.51 -28.10
N LEU A 52 -16.59 -5.48 -27.42
CA LEU A 52 -15.16 -5.75 -27.58
C LEU A 52 -14.92 -6.45 -28.93
N ASN A 53 -13.92 -5.98 -29.67
CA ASN A 53 -13.50 -6.63 -30.90
C ASN A 53 -12.82 -7.96 -30.55
N THR A 54 -13.06 -9.02 -31.32
CA THR A 54 -12.40 -10.33 -31.13
C THR A 54 -10.88 -10.20 -31.24
N ARG A 55 -10.38 -9.27 -32.07
CA ARG A 55 -8.94 -9.07 -32.26
C ARG A 55 -8.34 -8.24 -31.13
N LYS A 56 -7.33 -8.79 -30.44
CA LYS A 56 -6.65 -8.15 -29.29
C LYS A 56 -5.90 -6.87 -29.66
N ASP A 57 -5.40 -6.75 -30.89
CA ASP A 57 -4.70 -5.57 -31.43
C ASP A 57 -5.61 -4.34 -31.59
N CYS A 58 -6.92 -4.56 -31.63
CA CYS A 58 -7.94 -3.52 -31.66
C CYS A 58 -8.42 -3.14 -30.25
N GLN A 59 -7.86 -3.74 -29.20
CA GLN A 59 -8.25 -3.49 -27.82
C GLN A 59 -7.19 -2.66 -27.08
N TYR A 60 -7.65 -1.64 -26.35
CA TYR A 60 -6.80 -0.70 -25.65
C TYR A 60 -7.25 -0.57 -24.20
N ILE A 61 -6.28 -0.57 -23.29
CA ILE A 61 -6.50 -0.26 -21.88
C ILE A 61 -6.12 1.19 -21.66
N ILE A 62 -7.12 2.04 -21.40
CA ILE A 62 -6.93 3.44 -21.06
C ILE A 62 -6.91 3.57 -19.55
N THR A 63 -5.78 3.96 -18.97
CA THR A 63 -5.64 4.28 -17.55
C THR A 63 -5.54 5.79 -17.37
N VAL A 64 -6.51 6.36 -16.66
CA VAL A 64 -6.57 7.77 -16.33
C VAL A 64 -6.11 7.99 -14.91
N TYR A 65 -5.23 8.96 -14.69
CA TYR A 65 -4.72 9.32 -13.38
C TYR A 65 -5.19 10.72 -12.97
N THR A 66 -5.95 10.80 -11.89
CA THR A 66 -6.42 12.06 -11.31
C THR A 66 -5.42 12.57 -10.26
N GLY A 67 -5.31 13.91 -10.13
CA GLY A 67 -4.42 14.56 -9.16
C GLY A 67 -4.82 14.39 -7.70
N TYR A 68 -3.88 14.64 -6.78
CA TYR A 68 -4.09 14.60 -5.33
C TYR A 68 -4.47 15.97 -4.70
N GLY A 69 -4.72 16.99 -5.52
CA GLY A 69 -5.10 18.33 -5.03
C GLY A 69 -6.47 18.37 -4.35
N THR A 70 -6.74 19.40 -3.55
CA THR A 70 -8.10 19.71 -3.09
C THR A 70 -9.04 19.86 -4.29
N ASN A 71 -10.21 19.22 -4.24
CA ASN A 71 -11.19 19.19 -5.34
C ASN A 71 -10.64 18.74 -6.72
N ALA A 72 -9.56 17.95 -6.73
CA ALA A 72 -8.97 17.45 -7.98
C ALA A 72 -9.82 16.42 -8.73
N GLY A 73 -10.86 15.87 -8.11
CA GLY A 73 -11.76 14.88 -8.72
C GLY A 73 -12.96 15.53 -9.38
N THR A 74 -13.55 14.83 -10.35
CA THR A 74 -14.67 15.37 -11.14
C THR A 74 -15.92 14.50 -11.06
N THR A 75 -17.07 15.16 -11.08
CA THR A 75 -18.38 14.52 -11.27
C THR A 75 -18.88 14.61 -12.71
N ALA A 76 -18.14 15.31 -13.58
CA ALA A 76 -18.49 15.50 -14.97
C ALA A 76 -18.25 14.23 -15.79
N GLU A 77 -18.95 14.12 -16.91
CA GLU A 77 -18.71 13.05 -17.86
C GLU A 77 -17.45 13.31 -18.67
N VAL A 78 -16.49 12.40 -18.58
CA VAL A 78 -15.23 12.48 -19.30
C VAL A 78 -15.30 11.69 -20.60
N LYS A 79 -14.84 12.31 -21.69
CA LYS A 79 -14.71 11.70 -23.02
C LYS A 79 -13.25 11.71 -23.45
N ILE A 80 -12.84 10.63 -24.12
CA ILE A 80 -11.48 10.47 -24.63
C ILE A 80 -11.54 9.98 -26.08
N ALA A 81 -10.75 10.59 -26.96
CA ALA A 81 -10.51 10.10 -28.31
C ALA A 81 -9.02 9.78 -28.49
N LEU A 82 -8.74 8.60 -29.06
CA LEU A 82 -7.41 8.12 -29.36
C LEU A 82 -7.08 8.45 -30.82
N ASN A 83 -6.03 9.21 -31.10
CA ASN A 83 -5.72 9.61 -32.46
C ASN A 83 -4.36 9.06 -32.91
N SER A 84 -4.30 8.63 -34.18
CA SER A 84 -3.05 8.27 -34.87
C SER A 84 -2.67 9.35 -35.89
N LEU A 85 -1.61 9.10 -36.67
CA LEU A 85 -1.23 9.96 -37.79
C LEU A 85 -2.25 9.93 -38.94
N TYR A 86 -2.97 8.82 -39.09
CA TYR A 86 -3.81 8.55 -40.26
C TYR A 86 -5.29 8.55 -39.94
N GLU A 87 -5.66 8.25 -38.69
CA GLU A 87 -7.04 8.09 -38.28
C GLU A 87 -7.33 8.78 -36.94
N GLU A 88 -8.48 9.43 -36.88
CA GLU A 88 -9.07 9.98 -35.67
C GLU A 88 -10.09 8.97 -35.15
N ALA A 89 -9.82 8.33 -34.00
CA ALA A 89 -10.75 7.34 -33.49
C ALA A 89 -12.00 7.99 -32.90
N THR A 90 -13.10 7.23 -32.92
CA THR A 90 -14.35 7.62 -32.30
C THR A 90 -14.16 7.90 -30.80
N PRO A 91 -14.84 8.93 -30.27
CA PRO A 91 -14.70 9.31 -28.87
C PRO A 91 -15.38 8.30 -27.95
N PHE A 92 -14.63 7.82 -26.97
CA PHE A 92 -15.11 6.96 -25.89
C PHE A 92 -15.61 7.81 -24.74
N THR A 93 -16.85 7.56 -24.31
CA THR A 93 -17.39 8.17 -23.10
C THR A 93 -17.07 7.28 -21.92
N LEU A 94 -16.21 7.73 -21.00
CA LEU A 94 -15.73 6.94 -19.89
C LEU A 94 -16.79 6.89 -18.79
N ARG A 95 -17.53 5.78 -18.75
CA ARG A 95 -18.57 5.51 -17.76
C ARG A 95 -18.43 4.11 -17.19
N ASP A 96 -18.81 3.97 -15.94
CA ASP A 96 -18.92 2.70 -15.22
C ASP A 96 -20.20 2.75 -14.38
N GLN A 97 -20.95 1.65 -14.32
CA GLN A 97 -22.21 1.58 -13.56
C GLN A 97 -21.97 1.29 -12.08
N THR A 98 -20.80 0.73 -11.74
CA THR A 98 -20.53 0.17 -10.41
C THR A 98 -19.51 0.97 -9.61
N ARG A 99 -18.62 1.70 -10.29
CA ARG A 99 -17.51 2.42 -9.67
C ARG A 99 -17.69 3.92 -9.73
N PHE A 100 -17.28 4.59 -8.65
CA PHE A 100 -17.07 6.04 -8.67
C PHE A 100 -15.77 6.32 -9.41
N LEU A 101 -15.87 7.05 -10.51
CA LEU A 101 -14.75 7.35 -11.41
C LEU A 101 -14.16 8.73 -11.10
N PHE A 102 -12.89 8.92 -11.46
CA PHE A 102 -12.17 10.18 -11.44
C PHE A 102 -12.14 10.87 -10.07
N GLU A 103 -12.15 10.09 -9.00
CA GLU A 103 -11.99 10.60 -7.65
C GLU A 103 -10.58 11.21 -7.46
N LYS A 104 -10.46 12.09 -6.47
CA LYS A 104 -9.18 12.69 -6.07
C LYS A 104 -8.13 11.60 -5.81
N GLY A 105 -6.99 11.67 -6.49
CA GLY A 105 -5.90 10.70 -6.40
C GLY A 105 -6.22 9.32 -6.99
N GLY A 106 -7.38 9.19 -7.65
CA GLY A 106 -7.89 7.98 -8.25
C GLY A 106 -7.09 7.56 -9.48
N VAL A 107 -7.18 6.26 -9.77
CA VAL A 107 -6.60 5.64 -10.96
C VAL A 107 -7.67 4.73 -11.55
N ASP A 108 -8.23 5.14 -12.68
CA ASP A 108 -9.34 4.45 -13.32
C ASP A 108 -8.84 3.83 -14.63
N ALA A 109 -9.08 2.52 -14.81
CA ALA A 109 -8.82 1.85 -16.08
C ALA A 109 -10.09 1.43 -16.78
N PHE A 110 -10.06 1.57 -18.10
CA PHE A 110 -11.13 1.20 -19.02
C PHE A 110 -10.57 0.34 -20.14
N LEU A 111 -11.26 -0.75 -20.46
CA LEU A 111 -11.00 -1.54 -21.66
C LEU A 111 -11.91 -1.03 -22.77
N VAL A 112 -11.30 -0.52 -23.84
CA VAL A 112 -11.99 -0.06 -25.04
C VAL A 112 -11.55 -0.87 -26.25
N SER A 113 -12.35 -0.86 -27.30
CA SER A 113 -12.05 -1.54 -28.56
C SER A 113 -12.45 -0.68 -29.74
N THR A 114 -11.64 -0.72 -30.79
CA THR A 114 -11.92 -0.10 -32.08
C THR A 114 -12.25 -1.14 -33.14
N GLU A 115 -12.81 -0.70 -34.26
CA GLU A 115 -13.08 -1.58 -35.41
C GLU A 115 -11.79 -2.06 -36.08
N GLN A 116 -10.83 -1.14 -36.23
CA GLN A 116 -9.50 -1.39 -36.80
C GLN A 116 -8.40 -0.97 -35.81
N PRO A 117 -7.19 -1.54 -35.90
CA PRO A 117 -6.09 -1.13 -35.05
C PRO A 117 -5.67 0.30 -35.39
N ILE A 118 -5.75 1.21 -34.43
CA ILE A 118 -5.38 2.63 -34.56
C ILE A 118 -3.90 2.80 -34.98
N GLY A 119 -3.06 1.82 -34.67
CA GLY A 119 -1.62 1.86 -34.94
C GLY A 119 -0.89 2.74 -33.94
N GLY A 120 0.14 3.45 -34.42
CA GLY A 120 0.96 4.34 -33.59
C GLY A 120 0.17 5.57 -33.11
N LEU A 121 -0.14 5.62 -31.82
CA LEU A 121 -0.81 6.77 -31.20
C LEU A 121 0.09 8.00 -31.24
N THR A 122 -0.46 9.14 -31.66
CA THR A 122 0.27 10.42 -31.68
C THR A 122 -0.19 11.36 -30.60
N HIS A 123 -1.49 11.45 -30.38
CA HIS A 123 -2.07 12.29 -29.35
C HIS A 123 -3.41 11.74 -28.88
N VAL A 124 -3.79 12.16 -27.68
CA VAL A 124 -5.07 11.85 -27.07
C VAL A 124 -5.82 13.14 -26.85
N ARG A 125 -7.10 13.18 -27.23
CA ARG A 125 -7.99 14.28 -26.87
C ARG A 125 -8.83 13.86 -25.69
N VAL A 126 -8.94 14.74 -24.71
CA VAL A 126 -9.70 14.51 -23.49
C VAL A 126 -10.49 15.77 -23.16
N TRP A 127 -11.75 15.59 -22.81
CA TRP A 127 -12.63 16.67 -22.39
C TRP A 127 -13.73 16.17 -21.48
N HIS A 128 -14.40 17.09 -20.81
CA HIS A 128 -15.59 16.79 -20.03
C HIS A 128 -16.75 17.75 -20.36
N ASP A 129 -17.97 17.35 -20.03
CA ASP A 129 -19.20 18.11 -20.29
C ASP A 129 -19.48 19.21 -19.26
N SER A 130 -18.59 19.39 -18.28
CA SER A 130 -18.78 20.29 -17.13
C SER A 130 -20.06 20.03 -16.32
N GLY A 131 -20.60 18.82 -16.38
CA GLY A 131 -21.78 18.41 -15.63
C GLY A 131 -21.50 18.13 -14.15
N GLY A 132 -22.58 18.08 -13.37
CA GLY A 132 -22.54 17.72 -11.95
C GLY A 132 -22.21 18.88 -11.01
N HIS A 133 -21.94 18.55 -9.74
CA HIS A 133 -21.75 19.54 -8.67
C HIS A 133 -20.31 20.04 -8.56
N SER A 134 -19.34 19.24 -9.00
CA SER A 134 -17.91 19.58 -8.98
C SER A 134 -17.29 19.17 -10.32
N PRO A 135 -17.45 20.00 -11.37
CA PRO A 135 -17.00 19.66 -12.72
C PRO A 135 -15.48 19.81 -12.90
N GLY A 136 -14.83 20.67 -12.10
CA GLY A 136 -13.39 20.90 -12.17
C GLY A 136 -12.60 19.61 -11.97
N TRP A 137 -11.60 19.40 -12.82
CA TRP A 137 -10.83 18.16 -12.81
C TRP A 137 -9.34 18.42 -12.96
N PHE A 138 -8.53 17.89 -12.04
CA PHE A 138 -7.07 17.90 -12.23
C PHE A 138 -6.63 16.59 -12.89
N LEU A 139 -6.37 16.64 -14.19
CA LEU A 139 -5.85 15.51 -14.93
C LEU A 139 -4.32 15.47 -14.81
N ARG A 140 -3.79 14.38 -14.23
CA ARG A 140 -2.35 14.18 -14.11
C ARG A 140 -1.76 13.65 -15.41
N GLN A 141 -2.22 12.48 -15.83
CA GLN A 141 -1.73 11.80 -17.03
C GLN A 141 -2.74 10.76 -17.51
N ILE A 142 -2.64 10.38 -18.78
CA ILE A 142 -3.34 9.26 -19.39
C ILE A 142 -2.29 8.28 -19.90
N VAL A 143 -2.51 7.00 -19.65
CA VAL A 143 -1.66 5.91 -20.15
C VAL A 143 -2.51 4.99 -20.99
N VAL A 144 -2.08 4.71 -22.21
CA VAL A 144 -2.81 3.85 -23.15
C VAL A 144 -1.94 2.66 -23.49
N THR A 145 -2.42 1.45 -23.19
CA THR A 145 -1.73 0.20 -23.49
C THR A 145 -2.51 -0.59 -24.53
N ASN A 146 -1.89 -0.91 -25.67
CA ASN A 146 -2.48 -1.80 -26.66
C ASN A 146 -2.35 -3.26 -26.17
N ARG A 147 -3.45 -4.02 -26.17
CA ARG A 147 -3.45 -5.41 -25.68
C ARG A 147 -2.84 -6.41 -26.64
N GLY A 148 -2.86 -6.16 -27.95
CA GLY A 148 -2.26 -7.04 -28.95
C GLY A 148 -0.75 -6.88 -29.03
N THR A 149 -0.25 -5.65 -29.03
CA THR A 149 1.19 -5.37 -29.16
C THR A 149 1.91 -5.23 -27.82
N GLY A 150 1.20 -4.94 -26.73
CA GLY A 150 1.78 -4.61 -25.42
C GLY A 150 2.40 -3.21 -25.36
N GLU A 151 2.34 -2.42 -26.44
CA GLU A 151 2.89 -1.07 -26.47
C GLU A 151 2.13 -0.16 -25.51
N THR A 152 2.86 0.52 -24.62
CA THR A 152 2.31 1.49 -23.67
C THR A 152 2.76 2.90 -24.05
N SER A 153 1.80 3.77 -24.33
CA SER A 153 2.01 5.19 -24.63
C SER A 153 1.56 6.06 -23.46
N TYR A 154 2.36 7.08 -23.14
CA TYR A 154 2.12 7.99 -22.02
C TYR A 154 1.73 9.37 -22.55
N PHE A 155 0.75 10.00 -21.92
CA PHE A 155 0.25 11.33 -22.26
C PHE A 155 0.19 12.17 -21.00
N LEU A 156 1.12 13.12 -20.86
CA LEU A 156 1.24 13.96 -19.66
C LEU A 156 0.33 15.19 -19.80
N CYS A 157 -0.40 15.53 -18.74
CA CYS A 157 -1.26 16.73 -18.71
C CYS A 157 -0.86 17.66 -17.55
N ASN A 158 -0.97 17.16 -16.32
CA ASN A 158 -0.67 17.89 -15.07
C ASN A 158 -1.31 19.28 -14.98
N ARG A 159 -2.55 19.41 -15.42
CA ARG A 159 -3.28 20.69 -15.46
C ARG A 159 -4.74 20.51 -15.08
N TRP A 160 -5.38 21.62 -14.73
CA TRP A 160 -6.82 21.66 -14.53
C TRP A 160 -7.53 21.67 -15.88
N LEU A 161 -8.59 20.87 -15.95
CA LEU A 161 -9.66 20.93 -16.93
C LEU A 161 -10.88 21.43 -16.16
N ALA A 162 -11.05 22.75 -16.16
CA ALA A 162 -12.08 23.43 -15.40
C ALA A 162 -12.34 24.78 -16.08
N ALA A 163 -13.59 25.26 -16.04
CA ALA A 163 -13.92 26.58 -16.58
C ALA A 163 -13.49 27.72 -15.66
N ASP A 164 -13.35 27.42 -14.36
CA ASP A 164 -13.07 28.34 -13.26
C ASP A 164 -11.64 28.26 -12.72
N GLU A 165 -10.83 27.28 -13.17
CA GLU A 165 -9.43 27.12 -12.74
C GLU A 165 -8.43 27.06 -13.92
N ASP A 166 -7.15 27.34 -13.62
CA ASP A 166 -6.02 27.37 -14.56
C ASP A 166 -6.25 28.26 -15.79
N ASP A 167 -6.46 27.69 -16.98
CA ASP A 167 -6.69 28.43 -18.23
C ASP A 167 -8.14 28.40 -18.71
N GLY A 168 -9.08 27.95 -17.87
CA GLY A 168 -10.51 27.91 -18.17
C GLY A 168 -10.91 26.90 -19.24
N LYS A 169 -10.01 25.98 -19.65
CA LYS A 169 -10.27 25.02 -20.72
C LYS A 169 -10.64 23.66 -20.19
N VAL A 170 -11.80 23.17 -20.63
CA VAL A 170 -12.34 21.84 -20.30
C VAL A 170 -11.97 20.75 -21.33
N HIS A 171 -11.23 21.12 -22.37
CA HIS A 171 -10.76 20.24 -23.45
C HIS A 171 -9.26 20.39 -23.66
N ARG A 172 -8.55 19.26 -23.82
CA ARG A 172 -7.10 19.19 -24.03
C ARG A 172 -6.74 18.19 -25.10
N VAL A 173 -5.71 18.54 -25.87
CA VAL A 173 -5.01 17.65 -26.78
C VAL A 173 -3.64 17.35 -26.18
N LEU A 174 -3.37 16.09 -25.87
CA LEU A 174 -2.15 15.66 -25.21
C LEU A 174 -1.28 14.89 -26.21
N PRO A 175 -0.09 15.37 -26.58
CA PRO A 175 0.82 14.61 -27.42
C PRO A 175 1.42 13.42 -26.66
N LYS A 176 1.84 12.38 -27.40
CA LYS A 176 2.60 11.26 -26.84
C LYS A 176 3.88 11.79 -26.22
N ALA A 177 4.07 11.50 -24.94
CA ALA A 177 5.22 11.94 -24.17
C ALA A 177 6.49 11.25 -24.67
N THR A 178 7.55 12.03 -24.82
CA THR A 178 8.88 11.51 -25.11
C THR A 178 9.54 10.97 -23.82
N PRO A 179 10.48 10.01 -23.91
CA PRO A 179 11.19 9.48 -22.74
C PRO A 179 11.86 10.59 -21.90
N ASP A 180 12.36 11.63 -22.55
CA ASP A 180 13.03 12.74 -21.89
C ASP A 180 12.04 13.61 -21.08
N GLU A 181 10.86 13.88 -21.62
CA GLU A 181 9.79 14.60 -20.91
C GLU A 181 9.26 13.83 -19.70
N MET A 182 9.25 12.49 -19.78
CA MET A 182 8.89 11.65 -18.65
C MET A 182 9.83 11.89 -17.47
N THR A 183 11.13 12.15 -17.69
CA THR A 183 12.10 12.37 -16.61
C THR A 183 12.18 13.82 -16.14
N ASN A 184 11.95 14.79 -17.02
CA ASN A 184 12.14 16.22 -16.72
C ASN A 184 10.95 16.88 -15.99
N SER A 185 9.77 16.25 -16.01
CA SER A 185 8.59 16.88 -15.42
C SER A 185 8.67 16.89 -13.87
N ARG A 186 8.87 18.09 -13.29
CA ARG A 186 8.85 18.34 -11.83
C ARG A 186 7.62 17.75 -11.14
N ASN A 187 6.49 17.72 -11.84
CA ASN A 187 5.24 17.14 -11.34
C ASN A 187 5.25 15.61 -11.32
N LEU A 188 5.99 14.95 -12.21
CA LEU A 188 6.25 13.51 -12.11
C LEU A 188 7.19 13.21 -10.96
N PHE A 189 8.22 14.04 -10.72
CA PHE A 189 9.01 13.92 -9.50
C PHE A 189 8.15 14.08 -8.25
N LEU A 190 7.31 15.11 -8.14
CA LEU A 190 6.43 15.29 -6.98
C LEU A 190 5.39 14.19 -6.83
N ALA A 191 4.78 13.72 -7.92
CA ALA A 191 3.82 12.62 -7.89
C ALA A 191 4.49 11.28 -7.57
N LYS A 192 5.72 11.07 -8.06
CA LYS A 192 6.57 9.93 -7.73
C LYS A 192 7.02 10.00 -6.28
N SER A 193 7.52 11.14 -5.80
CA SER A 193 7.89 11.35 -4.39
C SER A 193 6.69 11.20 -3.45
N ALA A 194 5.50 11.71 -3.81
CA ALA A 194 4.29 11.51 -3.00
C ALA A 194 3.85 10.04 -2.98
N ARG A 195 4.01 9.30 -4.09
CA ARG A 195 3.77 7.86 -4.14
C ARG A 195 4.82 7.08 -3.35
N ASP A 196 6.10 7.37 -3.58
CA ASP A 196 7.25 6.76 -2.94
C ASP A 196 7.22 7.01 -1.43
N MET A 197 6.94 8.22 -0.94
CA MET A 197 6.75 8.46 0.51
C MET A 197 5.62 7.65 1.12
N ASN A 198 4.57 7.43 0.34
CA ASN A 198 3.35 6.73 0.74
C ASN A 198 3.44 5.20 0.51
N ASP A 199 4.49 4.72 -0.14
CA ASP A 199 4.75 3.29 -0.31
C ASP A 199 6.00 2.83 0.48
N ASP A 200 7.03 3.68 0.61
CA ASP A 200 8.32 3.37 1.23
C ASP A 200 8.32 3.54 2.76
N HIS A 201 7.52 4.46 3.31
CA HIS A 201 7.42 4.60 4.76
C HIS A 201 6.29 3.73 5.30
N VAL A 202 6.66 2.66 6.02
CA VAL A 202 5.73 1.63 6.56
C VAL A 202 4.54 2.24 7.30
N TRP A 203 4.73 3.37 7.99
CA TRP A 203 3.67 4.06 8.75
C TRP A 203 2.71 4.88 7.88
N PHE A 204 3.22 5.63 6.90
CA PHE A 204 2.38 6.44 6.01
C PHE A 204 1.65 5.57 4.99
N SER A 205 2.27 4.46 4.63
CA SER A 205 1.76 3.50 3.66
C SER A 205 0.51 2.75 4.12
N VAL A 206 0.24 2.70 5.43
CA VAL A 206 -1.04 2.22 5.98
C VAL A 206 -2.18 3.18 5.61
N LEU A 207 -1.93 4.49 5.62
CA LEU A 207 -2.97 5.50 5.43
C LEU A 207 -3.23 5.81 3.96
N GLY A 208 -2.19 5.90 3.14
CA GLY A 208 -2.34 6.38 1.77
C GLY A 208 -2.13 5.36 0.66
N ARG A 209 -2.08 4.04 0.95
CA ARG A 209 -1.92 2.98 -0.06
C ARG A 209 -2.68 3.29 -1.38
N PRO A 210 -2.01 3.33 -2.54
CA PRO A 210 -2.71 3.42 -3.83
C PRO A 210 -3.42 2.09 -4.12
N ALA A 211 -4.63 2.14 -4.69
CA ALA A 211 -5.50 0.97 -4.90
C ALA A 211 -4.86 -0.20 -5.70
N ARG A 212 -3.74 0.05 -6.40
CA ARG A 212 -2.98 -0.94 -7.19
C ARG A 212 -1.71 -1.50 -6.53
N SER A 213 -1.44 -1.15 -5.27
CA SER A 213 -0.27 -1.71 -4.56
C SER A 213 -0.45 -3.22 -4.31
N PRO A 214 0.59 -4.06 -4.46
CA PRO A 214 0.50 -5.50 -4.21
C PRO A 214 0.30 -5.86 -2.73
N PHE A 215 0.67 -4.95 -1.81
CA PHE A 215 0.55 -5.17 -0.36
C PHE A 215 -0.65 -4.45 0.22
N THR A 216 -1.41 -5.11 1.10
CA THR A 216 -2.63 -4.56 1.72
C THR A 216 -2.34 -3.63 2.89
N ARG A 217 -3.27 -2.72 3.23
CA ARG A 217 -3.14 -1.87 4.43
C ARG A 217 -3.12 -2.73 5.69
N ALA A 218 -3.86 -3.83 5.71
CA ALA A 218 -3.82 -4.82 6.78
C ALA A 218 -2.41 -5.38 6.99
N GLN A 219 -1.73 -5.80 5.91
CA GLN A 219 -0.35 -6.29 5.96
C GLN A 219 0.63 -5.22 6.46
N ARG A 220 0.50 -3.99 5.95
CA ARG A 220 1.33 -2.84 6.37
C ARG A 220 1.13 -2.52 7.85
N LEU A 221 -0.10 -2.59 8.36
CA LEU A 221 -0.43 -2.38 9.77
C LEU A 221 0.14 -3.50 10.68
N SER A 222 0.07 -4.76 10.27
CA SER A 222 0.70 -5.88 10.99
C SER A 222 2.23 -5.73 11.06
N CYS A 223 2.85 -5.23 9.98
CA CYS A 223 4.27 -4.92 9.96
C CYS A 223 4.62 -3.79 10.95
N CYS A 224 3.83 -2.71 10.99
CA CYS A 224 3.98 -1.63 11.98
C CYS A 224 3.93 -2.16 13.42
N LEU A 225 2.96 -3.02 13.72
CA LEU A 225 2.80 -3.62 15.05
C LEU A 225 4.03 -4.47 15.43
N THR A 226 4.56 -5.22 14.47
CA THR A 226 5.76 -6.04 14.66
C THR A 226 6.98 -5.19 15.00
N LEU A 227 7.19 -4.09 14.27
CA LEU A 227 8.31 -3.18 14.50
C LEU A 227 8.23 -2.53 15.90
N LEU A 228 7.03 -2.12 16.33
CA LEU A 228 6.83 -1.57 17.69
C LEU A 228 7.13 -2.60 18.77
N TYR A 229 6.60 -3.80 18.66
CA TYR A 229 6.83 -4.83 19.67
C TYR A 229 8.26 -5.35 19.68
N SER A 230 8.92 -5.44 18.53
CA SER A 230 10.36 -5.77 18.45
C SER A 230 11.23 -4.71 19.15
N THR A 231 10.91 -3.43 18.95
CA THR A 231 11.59 -2.31 19.63
C THR A 231 11.39 -2.37 21.13
N MET A 232 10.15 -2.62 21.58
CA MET A 232 9.82 -2.73 22.99
C MET A 232 10.48 -3.94 23.65
N PHE A 233 10.49 -5.10 22.96
CA PHE A 233 11.16 -6.30 23.42
C PHE A 233 12.67 -6.10 23.57
N THR A 234 13.31 -5.46 22.58
CA THR A 234 14.73 -5.10 22.63
C THR A 234 15.00 -4.18 23.81
N ASN A 235 14.16 -3.17 24.02
CA ASN A 235 14.29 -2.27 25.16
C ASN A 235 14.18 -3.02 26.49
N ILE A 236 13.24 -3.95 26.65
CA ILE A 236 13.11 -4.78 27.88
C ILE A 236 14.34 -5.67 28.10
N MET A 237 14.84 -6.32 27.04
CA MET A 237 15.98 -7.24 27.12
C MET A 237 17.27 -6.55 27.58
N PHE A 238 17.44 -5.28 27.22
CA PHE A 238 18.60 -4.46 27.56
C PHE A 238 18.35 -3.46 28.71
N PHE A 239 17.12 -3.36 29.23
CA PHE A 239 16.78 -2.49 30.36
C PHE A 239 17.48 -2.98 31.64
N GLY A 240 18.18 -2.07 32.34
CA GLY A 240 18.86 -2.37 33.62
C GLY A 240 20.10 -3.25 33.51
N ARG A 241 20.56 -3.59 32.29
CA ARG A 241 21.75 -4.44 32.10
C ARG A 241 23.09 -3.69 32.25
N GLY A 242 23.05 -2.38 32.50
CA GLY A 242 24.22 -1.51 32.71
C GLY A 242 24.38 -1.01 34.15
N ASP A 243 23.43 -1.31 35.05
CA ASP A 243 23.42 -0.75 36.42
C ASP A 243 24.19 -1.62 37.43
N ASP A 244 24.60 -2.83 37.04
CA ASP A 244 25.30 -3.81 37.89
C ASP A 244 26.84 -3.75 37.76
N PHE A 245 27.39 -2.71 37.13
CA PHE A 245 28.82 -2.59 36.84
C PHE A 245 29.39 -1.27 37.38
N ASP A 246 30.57 -1.32 38.00
CA ASP A 246 31.27 -0.11 38.44
C ASP A 246 31.53 0.82 37.23
N PRO A 247 31.17 2.11 37.32
CA PRO A 247 31.38 3.05 36.22
C PRO A 247 32.89 3.19 35.94
N PRO A 248 33.32 3.14 34.65
CA PRO A 248 34.72 3.31 34.31
C PRO A 248 35.22 4.71 34.71
N ALA A 249 36.52 4.82 35.01
CA ALA A 249 37.14 6.09 35.39
C ALA A 249 36.87 7.17 34.32
N PRO A 250 36.53 8.41 34.72
CA PRO A 250 36.14 9.46 33.78
C PRO A 250 37.30 9.85 32.87
N ILE A 251 37.04 9.90 31.56
CA ILE A 251 38.03 10.28 30.56
C ILE A 251 38.12 11.81 30.54
N ARG A 252 39.33 12.34 30.74
CA ARG A 252 39.60 13.79 30.76
C ARG A 252 40.27 14.20 29.45
N PHE A 253 39.59 15.00 28.65
CA PHE A 253 40.16 15.64 27.46
C PHE A 253 39.98 17.16 27.54
N ALA A 254 41.08 17.91 27.47
CA ALA A 254 41.09 19.37 27.39
C ALA A 254 40.17 20.09 28.43
N GLY A 255 40.18 19.62 29.68
CA GLY A 255 39.38 20.21 30.76
C GLY A 255 37.91 19.75 30.82
N LEU A 256 37.42 18.99 29.84
CA LEU A 256 36.08 18.40 29.84
C LEU A 256 36.13 17.00 30.46
N VAL A 257 35.25 16.76 31.45
CA VAL A 257 35.07 15.45 32.09
C VAL A 257 33.91 14.74 31.43
N ILE A 258 34.19 13.74 30.58
CA ILE A 258 33.16 12.96 29.90
C ILE A 258 32.94 11.67 30.70
N LYS A 259 31.75 11.53 31.31
CA LYS A 259 31.29 10.27 31.90
C LYS A 259 30.68 9.42 30.78
N SER A 260 31.29 8.27 30.48
CA SER A 260 30.71 7.28 29.55
C SER A 260 29.39 6.74 30.14
N PRO A 261 28.28 6.70 29.38
CA PRO A 261 27.03 6.11 29.82
C PRO A 261 27.02 4.58 29.74
N VAL A 262 28.09 3.94 29.27
CA VAL A 262 28.15 2.49 29.08
C VAL A 262 29.26 1.89 29.95
N SER A 263 28.85 1.00 30.86
CA SER A 263 29.68 0.09 31.64
C SER A 263 30.04 -1.14 30.80
N LEU A 264 31.33 -1.51 30.79
CA LEU A 264 31.83 -2.68 30.05
C LEU A 264 32.12 -3.85 31.01
N ALA A 265 31.82 -5.07 30.56
CA ALA A 265 32.13 -6.29 31.31
C ALA A 265 33.64 -6.45 31.49
N GLN A 266 34.09 -6.55 32.74
CA GLN A 266 35.47 -6.86 33.07
C GLN A 266 35.61 -8.38 33.24
N ASN A 267 36.54 -9.01 32.51
CA ASN A 267 36.81 -10.44 32.66
C ASN A 267 37.37 -10.73 34.07
N PRO A 268 36.90 -11.78 34.77
CA PRO A 268 37.46 -12.12 36.08
C PRO A 268 38.91 -12.59 35.92
N ALA A 269 39.78 -12.14 36.83
CA ALA A 269 41.13 -12.67 36.96
C ALA A 269 41.09 -14.17 37.32
N PRO A 270 42.04 -14.98 36.84
CA PRO A 270 42.00 -16.41 37.02
C PRO A 270 42.63 -16.79 38.36
N ASP A 271 41.83 -17.01 39.40
CA ASP A 271 42.32 -17.64 40.63
C ASP A 271 41.41 -18.82 41.05
N HIS A 272 42.06 -19.95 41.27
CA HIS A 272 41.50 -21.25 41.62
C HIS A 272 40.99 -21.28 43.08
N GLU A 273 39.68 -21.19 43.29
CA GLU A 273 39.00 -21.71 44.49
C GLU A 273 37.63 -22.30 44.11
N PRO A 274 37.15 -23.37 44.79
CA PRO A 274 35.85 -23.95 44.49
C PRO A 274 34.74 -22.92 44.78
N PRO A 275 33.72 -22.80 43.91
CA PRO A 275 32.78 -21.69 43.96
C PRO A 275 32.02 -21.63 45.29
N SER A 276 32.10 -20.48 45.95
CA SER A 276 31.41 -20.18 47.21
C SER A 276 29.89 -20.39 47.10
N MET A 277 29.22 -20.62 48.23
CA MET A 277 27.76 -20.84 48.24
C MET A 277 27.00 -19.67 47.59
N GLU A 278 27.50 -18.45 47.75
CA GLU A 278 26.97 -17.25 47.10
C GLU A 278 27.17 -17.28 45.58
N ALA A 279 28.35 -17.71 45.09
CA ALA A 279 28.61 -17.89 43.67
C ALA A 279 27.68 -18.94 43.03
N ARG A 280 27.33 -20.01 43.77
CA ARG A 280 26.35 -21.01 43.30
C ARG A 280 24.94 -20.45 43.24
N LEU A 281 24.56 -19.59 44.19
CA LEU A 281 23.25 -18.93 44.21
C LEU A 281 23.12 -17.88 43.10
N THR A 282 24.18 -17.12 42.82
CA THR A 282 24.21 -16.17 41.69
C THR A 282 24.17 -16.90 40.35
N GLU A 283 24.94 -17.98 40.18
CA GLU A 283 24.90 -18.80 38.97
C GLU A 283 23.51 -19.45 38.76
N GLN A 284 22.86 -19.91 39.83
CA GLN A 284 21.49 -20.43 39.77
C GLN A 284 20.46 -19.35 39.44
N ARG A 285 20.60 -18.14 40.01
CA ARG A 285 19.75 -16.98 39.67
C ARG A 285 19.93 -16.57 38.21
N GLU A 286 21.16 -16.55 37.71
CA GLU A 286 21.44 -16.29 36.29
C GLU A 286 20.88 -17.37 35.38
N LYS A 287 21.09 -18.65 35.68
CA LYS A 287 20.52 -19.77 34.90
C LYS A 287 19.00 -19.71 34.86
N ARG A 288 18.37 -19.36 35.99
CA ARG A 288 16.92 -19.17 36.07
C ARG A 288 16.49 -17.97 35.23
N ARG A 289 17.14 -16.82 35.35
CA ARG A 289 16.85 -15.60 34.58
C ARG A 289 17.06 -15.81 33.08
N ARG A 290 18.09 -16.57 32.66
CA ARG A 290 18.31 -16.94 31.25
C ARG A 290 17.19 -17.83 30.71
N ARG A 291 16.78 -18.85 31.47
CA ARG A 291 15.62 -19.68 31.10
C ARG A 291 14.36 -18.84 31.00
N GLU A 292 14.22 -17.89 31.92
CA GLU A 292 13.10 -17.00 31.98
C GLU A 292 13.03 -16.13 30.69
N VAL A 293 14.11 -15.44 30.34
CA VAL A 293 14.22 -14.67 29.09
C VAL A 293 14.01 -15.55 27.85
N VAL A 294 14.56 -16.76 27.82
CA VAL A 294 14.36 -17.70 26.69
C VAL A 294 12.90 -18.06 26.51
N VAL A 295 12.16 -18.26 27.61
CA VAL A 295 10.72 -18.53 27.54
C VAL A 295 9.96 -17.32 26.99
N GLU A 296 10.30 -16.11 27.41
CA GLU A 296 9.69 -14.88 26.86
C GLU A 296 9.98 -14.70 25.37
N VAL A 297 11.22 -14.95 24.93
CA VAL A 297 11.60 -14.95 23.52
C VAL A 297 10.77 -15.96 22.73
N LEU A 298 10.61 -17.18 23.25
CA LEU A 298 9.86 -18.23 22.58
C LEU A 298 8.36 -17.93 22.52
N VAL A 299 7.78 -17.35 23.58
CA VAL A 299 6.37 -16.92 23.60
C VAL A 299 6.15 -15.75 22.65
N PHE A 300 7.07 -14.80 22.59
CA PHE A 300 7.00 -13.69 21.64
C PHE A 300 7.16 -14.17 20.20
N TRP A 301 8.07 -15.10 19.94
CA TRP A 301 8.24 -15.74 18.64
C TRP A 301 7.00 -16.54 18.23
N LEU A 302 6.37 -17.27 19.16
CA LEU A 302 5.10 -17.96 18.91
C LEU A 302 3.95 -16.98 18.61
N PHE A 303 3.82 -15.90 19.40
CA PHE A 303 2.84 -14.86 19.15
C PHE A 303 3.07 -14.18 17.79
N PHE A 304 4.32 -13.88 17.46
CA PHE A 304 4.71 -13.30 16.18
C PHE A 304 4.40 -14.22 15.00
N THR A 305 4.74 -15.51 15.11
CA THR A 305 4.44 -16.49 14.06
C THR A 305 2.94 -16.66 13.85
N VAL A 306 2.12 -16.61 14.91
CA VAL A 306 0.66 -16.61 14.81
C VAL A 306 0.14 -15.32 14.16
N LEU A 307 0.69 -14.16 14.51
CA LEU A 307 0.28 -12.87 13.93
C LEU A 307 0.65 -12.76 12.45
N MET A 308 1.82 -13.29 12.09
CA MET A 308 2.24 -13.44 10.70
C MET A 308 1.33 -14.45 10.00
N MET A 309 1.13 -15.65 10.53
CA MET A 309 0.26 -16.65 9.90
C MET A 309 -1.17 -16.13 9.71
N THR A 310 -1.76 -15.44 10.68
CA THR A 310 -3.10 -14.83 10.51
C THR A 310 -3.09 -13.73 9.44
N SER A 311 -2.02 -12.95 9.32
CA SER A 311 -1.88 -11.93 8.26
C SER A 311 -1.57 -12.52 6.88
N TYR A 312 -0.88 -13.66 6.81
CA TYR A 312 -0.49 -14.36 5.57
C TYR A 312 -1.58 -15.32 5.07
N MET A 313 -2.32 -15.96 5.97
CA MET A 313 -3.41 -16.89 5.63
C MET A 313 -4.62 -16.18 5.03
N GLU A 314 -4.72 -14.86 5.20
CA GLU A 314 -5.71 -14.02 4.54
C GLU A 314 -5.09 -13.14 3.45
N ARG A 315 -4.08 -13.65 2.73
CA ARG A 315 -3.77 -13.13 1.40
C ARG A 315 -5.07 -13.25 0.61
N SER A 316 -5.78 -12.13 0.42
CA SER A 316 -7.07 -12.14 -0.27
C SER A 316 -6.86 -12.88 -1.58
N PRO A 317 -7.53 -14.04 -1.79
CA PRO A 317 -7.43 -14.76 -3.05
C PRO A 317 -7.77 -13.79 -4.19
N LEU A 318 -8.64 -12.82 -3.90
CA LEU A 318 -9.07 -11.76 -4.80
C LEU A 318 -7.97 -10.79 -5.26
N ALA A 319 -6.95 -10.49 -4.44
CA ALA A 319 -5.81 -9.68 -4.89
C ALA A 319 -4.88 -10.50 -5.77
N TYR A 320 -4.59 -11.75 -5.38
CA TYR A 320 -3.82 -12.71 -6.21
C TYR A 320 -4.53 -12.94 -7.55
N HIS A 321 -5.84 -13.19 -7.51
CA HIS A 321 -6.70 -13.33 -8.69
C HIS A 321 -6.93 -12.02 -9.41
N MET A 322 -6.85 -10.81 -8.82
CA MET A 322 -6.91 -9.54 -9.56
C MET A 322 -5.61 -9.29 -10.31
N THR A 323 -4.44 -9.45 -9.68
CA THR A 323 -3.16 -9.36 -10.40
C THR A 323 -3.04 -10.46 -11.45
N GLN A 324 -3.53 -11.67 -11.16
CA GLN A 324 -3.53 -12.79 -12.11
C GLN A 324 -4.65 -12.65 -13.14
N HIS A 325 -5.76 -11.97 -12.88
CA HIS A 325 -6.81 -11.64 -13.84
C HIS A 325 -6.38 -10.49 -14.73
N GLU A 326 -5.72 -9.46 -14.20
CA GLU A 326 -5.06 -8.42 -14.99
C GLU A 326 -3.95 -9.04 -15.82
N GLN A 327 -3.10 -9.92 -15.27
CA GLN A 327 -2.09 -10.65 -16.04
C GLN A 327 -2.71 -11.67 -17.02
N ASN A 328 -3.80 -12.37 -16.72
CA ASN A 328 -4.43 -13.34 -17.63
C ASN A 328 -5.29 -12.63 -18.69
N VAL A 329 -5.84 -11.45 -18.39
CA VAL A 329 -6.41 -10.56 -19.40
C VAL A 329 -5.26 -10.02 -20.25
N ILE A 330 -4.19 -9.50 -19.66
CA ILE A 330 -3.06 -8.92 -20.42
C ILE A 330 -2.29 -9.97 -21.24
N LEU A 331 -2.12 -11.20 -20.73
CA LEU A 331 -1.28 -12.26 -21.32
C LEU A 331 -2.09 -13.34 -22.05
N ASP A 332 -3.19 -13.85 -21.49
CA ASP A 332 -3.90 -15.04 -22.02
C ASP A 332 -5.17 -14.70 -22.83
N GLY A 333 -5.82 -13.56 -22.57
CA GLY A 333 -7.05 -13.17 -23.26
C GLY A 333 -8.26 -14.03 -22.94
N GLY A 334 -8.56 -14.19 -21.65
CA GLY A 334 -9.81 -14.83 -21.20
C GLY A 334 -11.07 -14.15 -21.74
N ASP A 335 -12.08 -14.96 -22.05
CA ASP A 335 -13.40 -14.55 -22.53
C ASP A 335 -14.19 -13.83 -21.43
N VAL A 336 -14.44 -12.55 -21.65
CA VAL A 336 -15.12 -11.64 -20.71
C VAL A 336 -16.56 -12.07 -20.43
N THR A 337 -17.19 -12.84 -21.33
CA THR A 337 -18.58 -13.28 -21.20
C THR A 337 -18.79 -14.37 -20.14
N GLU A 338 -17.74 -15.14 -19.83
CA GLU A 338 -17.77 -16.15 -18.78
C GLU A 338 -17.62 -15.51 -17.40
N VAL A 339 -16.84 -14.42 -17.33
CA VAL A 339 -16.63 -13.60 -16.12
C VAL A 339 -17.90 -12.86 -15.71
N SER A 340 -18.66 -12.30 -16.67
CA SER A 340 -19.96 -11.68 -16.36
C SER A 340 -20.97 -12.69 -15.82
N ARG A 341 -20.94 -13.94 -16.31
CA ARG A 341 -21.75 -15.05 -15.76
C ARG A 341 -21.27 -15.49 -14.38
N MET A 342 -19.96 -15.55 -14.15
CA MET A 342 -19.38 -15.90 -12.85
C MET A 342 -19.65 -14.84 -11.77
N LEU A 343 -19.56 -13.54 -12.11
CA LEU A 343 -19.85 -12.44 -11.19
C LEU A 343 -21.35 -12.36 -10.84
N VAL A 344 -22.24 -12.60 -11.81
CA VAL A 344 -23.68 -12.71 -11.56
C VAL A 344 -24.01 -13.92 -10.68
N ASN A 345 -23.34 -15.05 -10.90
CA ASN A 345 -23.52 -16.26 -10.09
C ASN A 345 -22.94 -16.10 -8.68
N MET A 346 -21.76 -15.47 -8.53
CA MET A 346 -21.18 -15.16 -7.21
C MET A 346 -22.01 -14.13 -6.44
N ALA A 347 -22.55 -13.10 -7.12
CA ALA A 347 -23.47 -12.16 -6.49
C ALA A 347 -24.76 -12.86 -6.00
N ARG A 348 -25.27 -13.85 -6.74
CA ARG A 348 -26.38 -14.72 -6.29
C ARG A 348 -25.98 -15.61 -5.12
N THR A 349 -24.80 -16.23 -5.12
CA THR A 349 -24.34 -17.07 -4.01
C THR A 349 -24.12 -16.26 -2.73
N VAL A 350 -23.59 -15.04 -2.84
CA VAL A 350 -23.44 -14.14 -1.69
C VAL A 350 -24.82 -13.69 -1.17
N ALA A 351 -25.78 -13.40 -2.04
CA ALA A 351 -27.15 -13.06 -1.62
C ALA A 351 -27.85 -14.21 -0.87
N VAL A 352 -27.61 -15.47 -1.27
CA VAL A 352 -28.14 -16.68 -0.60
C VAL A 352 -27.48 -16.94 0.76
N VAL A 353 -26.21 -16.54 0.94
CA VAL A 353 -25.50 -16.66 2.23
C VAL A 353 -25.84 -15.50 3.19
N THR A 354 -26.40 -14.40 2.68
CA THR A 354 -26.79 -13.23 3.49
C THR A 354 -28.30 -13.08 3.71
N SER A 355 -29.15 -13.97 3.20
CA SER A 355 -30.58 -13.94 3.51
C SER A 355 -30.82 -14.43 4.95
N PRO A 356 -31.43 -13.61 5.83
CA PRO A 356 -31.84 -14.09 7.14
C PRO A 356 -32.99 -15.09 6.94
N LEU A 357 -32.96 -16.19 7.70
CA LEU A 357 -34.17 -16.95 8.02
C LEU A 357 -35.17 -16.04 8.74
#